data_AF-A0A8J2WVH8-F1
#
_entry.id   AF-A0A8J2WVH8-F1
#
_cell.length_a   1.000
_cell.length_b   1.000
_cell.length_c   1.000
_cell.angle_alpha   90.00
_cell.angle_beta   90.00
_cell.angle_gamma   90.00
#
_symmetry.space_group_name_H-M   'P 1'
#
loop_
_entity.id
_entity.type
_entity.pdbx_description
1 polymer ?
#
loop_
_entity_poly.entity_id
_entity_poly.type
_entity_poly.pdbx_seq_one_letter_code
_entity_poly.pdbx_strand_id
1 'polypeptide(L)'
;MMDDYLFDGLGPSPEALQAWDESRAAREAAEQERAPPTIEEQLEHEKARAAALEDELKAARGETEAWVRATAALANALLLNPGQNAGYAATAKSVLRSALSSIGFVTGLRYCDCSFPASDASKPEIVLRRWSSLDDSEWDVSWTPIWTAEACVDGSRGISFTTLLKVTNIALRGRIRLTFAADGSQLKVSFLETPAFRCDVACHVTLGQVPLPIQAELGRVVRDEATRWLDRTMVAPNAYRIVLSKRKPLSDDDLARAMEAAKIGAERAVLGSRFPSSPLPDKRGPGKL
;
A
#
# COMPACT_ATOMS: atom_id res chain seq x y z
N MET A 1 -11.56 54.57 -66.90
CA MET A 1 -10.83 53.50 -67.60
C MET A 1 -10.71 52.36 -66.60
N MET A 2 -11.62 51.40 -66.69
CA MET A 2 -11.64 50.16 -65.91
C MET A 2 -11.18 49.08 -66.88
N ASP A 3 -10.06 48.42 -66.58
CA ASP A 3 -9.62 47.22 -67.28
C ASP A 3 -10.30 46.01 -66.61
N ASP A 4 -11.16 45.35 -67.37
CA ASP A 4 -11.79 44.09 -67.02
C ASP A 4 -10.74 42.98 -67.03
N TYR A 5 -10.51 42.36 -65.88
CA TYR A 5 -9.74 41.12 -65.74
C TYR A 5 -10.53 39.95 -66.35
N LEU A 6 -10.29 39.67 -67.63
CA LEU A 6 -10.60 38.39 -68.26
C LEU A 6 -9.61 37.34 -67.74
N PHE A 7 -10.08 36.51 -66.80
CA PHE A 7 -9.48 35.22 -66.49
C PHE A 7 -9.66 34.32 -67.71
N ASP A 8 -8.69 34.34 -68.63
CA ASP A 8 -8.63 33.38 -69.72
C ASP A 8 -8.39 31.98 -69.14
N GLY A 9 -9.31 31.08 -69.46
CA GLY A 9 -9.31 29.69 -69.03
C GLY A 9 -8.07 28.94 -69.51
N LEU A 10 -7.05 28.89 -68.66
CA LEU A 10 -5.98 27.90 -68.73
C LEU A 10 -6.48 26.61 -68.05
N GLY A 11 -7.41 25.93 -68.72
CA GLY A 11 -7.63 24.51 -68.46
C GLY A 11 -6.34 23.73 -68.78
N PRO A 12 -6.10 22.58 -68.12
CA PRO A 12 -4.96 21.74 -68.45
C PRO A 12 -4.93 21.48 -69.96
N SER A 13 -3.73 21.56 -70.57
CA SER A 13 -3.60 21.36 -72.01
C SER A 13 -4.19 19.99 -72.38
N PRO A 14 -4.72 19.83 -73.60
CA PRO A 14 -5.26 18.55 -74.06
C PRO A 14 -4.29 17.37 -73.83
N GLU A 15 -2.99 17.63 -73.98
CA GLU A 15 -1.91 16.66 -73.72
C GLU A 15 -1.78 16.29 -72.23
N ALA A 16 -1.98 17.24 -71.31
CA ALA A 16 -1.94 16.99 -69.87
C ALA A 16 -3.16 16.19 -69.37
N LEU A 17 -4.33 16.42 -69.97
CA LEU A 17 -5.53 15.61 -69.72
C LEU A 17 -5.34 14.18 -70.24
N GLN A 18 -4.78 14.03 -71.44
CA GLN A 18 -4.52 12.73 -72.04
C GLN A 18 -3.49 11.91 -71.24
N ALA A 19 -2.41 12.53 -70.77
CA ALA A 19 -1.43 11.87 -69.91
C ALA A 19 -2.01 11.47 -68.53
N TRP A 20 -2.96 12.24 -68.00
CA TRP A 20 -3.64 11.91 -66.75
C TRP A 20 -4.61 10.73 -66.92
N ASP A 21 -5.35 10.70 -68.02
CA ASP A 21 -6.25 9.60 -68.35
C ASP A 21 -5.45 8.31 -68.64
N GLU A 22 -4.31 8.40 -69.33
CA GLU A 22 -3.40 7.27 -69.54
C GLU A 22 -2.78 6.76 -68.23
N SER A 23 -2.38 7.66 -67.33
CA SER A 23 -1.86 7.28 -66.00
C SER A 23 -2.93 6.62 -65.14
N ARG A 24 -4.17 7.11 -65.22
CA ARG A 24 -5.32 6.50 -64.53
C ARG A 24 -5.63 5.12 -65.12
N ALA A 25 -5.73 5.01 -66.44
CA ALA A 25 -5.98 3.74 -67.12
C ALA A 25 -4.88 2.71 -66.84
N ALA A 26 -3.61 3.13 -66.78
CA ALA A 26 -2.50 2.25 -66.41
C ALA A 26 -2.58 1.77 -64.94
N ARG A 27 -3.05 2.62 -64.02
CA ARG A 27 -3.28 2.24 -62.62
C ARG A 27 -4.46 1.29 -62.48
N GLU A 28 -5.56 1.56 -63.18
CA GLU A 28 -6.75 0.71 -63.19
C GLU A 28 -6.45 -0.66 -63.83
N ALA A 29 -5.67 -0.69 -64.91
CA ALA A 29 -5.21 -1.95 -65.52
C ALA A 29 -4.28 -2.74 -64.59
N ALA A 30 -3.33 -2.07 -63.93
CA ALA A 30 -2.44 -2.72 -62.96
C ALA A 30 -3.17 -3.22 -61.70
N GLU A 31 -4.27 -2.58 -61.31
CA GLU A 31 -5.11 -2.99 -60.19
C GLU A 31 -6.07 -4.13 -60.58
N GLN A 32 -6.55 -4.17 -61.83
CA GLN A 32 -7.34 -5.28 -62.39
C GLN A 32 -6.50 -6.54 -62.66
N GLU A 33 -5.22 -6.40 -62.98
CA GLU A 33 -4.29 -7.52 -63.20
C GLU A 33 -3.70 -8.09 -61.90
N ARG A 34 -3.96 -7.42 -60.76
CA ARG A 34 -3.53 -7.87 -59.44
C ARG A 34 -4.37 -9.07 -59.02
N ALA A 35 -3.77 -10.26 -59.07
CA ALA A 35 -4.40 -11.48 -58.60
C ALA A 35 -4.88 -11.31 -57.14
N PRO A 36 -6.07 -11.81 -56.77
CA PRO A 36 -6.51 -11.79 -55.39
C PRO A 36 -5.46 -12.50 -54.53
N PRO A 37 -5.13 -11.95 -53.34
CA PRO A 37 -4.08 -12.51 -52.50
C PRO A 37 -4.42 -13.96 -52.19
N THR A 38 -3.43 -14.81 -52.38
CA THR A 38 -3.56 -16.25 -52.10
C THR A 38 -3.85 -16.46 -50.62
N ILE A 39 -4.45 -17.61 -50.28
CA ILE A 39 -4.74 -17.97 -48.88
C ILE A 39 -3.46 -17.95 -48.03
N GLU A 40 -2.31 -18.29 -48.63
CA GLU A 40 -0.99 -18.21 -47.98
C GLU A 40 -0.56 -16.77 -47.69
N GLU A 41 -0.75 -15.84 -48.64
CA GLU A 41 -0.46 -14.41 -48.43
C GLU A 41 -1.39 -13.77 -47.39
N GLN A 42 -2.68 -14.17 -47.37
CA GLN A 42 -3.62 -13.75 -46.34
C GLN A 42 -3.23 -14.29 -44.95
N LEU A 43 -2.79 -15.55 -44.88
CA LEU A 43 -2.34 -16.18 -43.64
C LEU A 43 -1.05 -15.52 -43.11
N GLU A 44 -0.08 -15.22 -43.97
CA GLU A 44 1.14 -14.52 -43.57
C GLU A 44 0.87 -13.07 -43.14
N HIS A 45 -0.07 -12.38 -43.79
CA HIS A 45 -0.50 -11.05 -43.37
C HIS A 45 -1.19 -11.06 -42.00
N GLU A 46 -2.07 -12.02 -41.74
CA GLU A 46 -2.73 -12.16 -40.45
C GLU A 46 -1.75 -12.60 -39.34
N LYS A 47 -0.75 -13.44 -39.64
CA LYS A 47 0.35 -13.75 -38.70
C LYS A 47 1.18 -12.50 -38.38
N ALA A 48 1.53 -11.70 -39.38
CA ALA A 48 2.28 -10.46 -39.19
C ALA A 48 1.48 -9.45 -38.36
N ARG A 49 0.16 -9.35 -38.59
CA ARG A 49 -0.75 -8.53 -37.77
C ARG A 49 -0.85 -9.04 -36.34
N ALA A 50 -0.97 -10.35 -36.14
CA ALA A 50 -0.99 -10.95 -34.80
C ALA A 50 0.31 -10.68 -34.04
N ALA A 51 1.47 -10.84 -34.70
CA ALA A 51 2.77 -10.53 -34.11
C ALA A 51 2.90 -9.04 -33.75
N ALA A 52 2.47 -8.13 -34.62
CA ALA A 52 2.48 -6.69 -34.33
C ALA A 52 1.57 -6.34 -33.13
N LEU A 53 0.38 -6.95 -33.04
CA LEU A 53 -0.51 -6.77 -31.90
C LEU A 53 0.05 -7.37 -30.60
N GLU A 54 0.76 -8.50 -30.68
CA GLU A 54 1.45 -9.07 -29.52
C GLU A 54 2.57 -8.15 -29.02
N ASP A 55 3.34 -7.56 -29.93
CA ASP A 55 4.39 -6.59 -29.59
C ASP A 55 3.80 -5.30 -29.01
N GLU A 56 2.70 -4.78 -29.56
CA GLU A 56 1.97 -3.64 -28.98
C GLU A 56 1.42 -3.95 -27.59
N LEU A 57 0.83 -5.13 -27.39
CA LEU A 57 0.36 -5.57 -26.08
C LEU A 57 1.52 -5.71 -25.08
N LYS A 58 2.68 -6.19 -25.52
CA LYS A 58 3.87 -6.32 -24.68
C LYS A 58 4.43 -4.94 -24.30
N ALA A 59 4.48 -4.00 -25.23
CA ALA A 59 4.88 -2.63 -24.97
C ALA A 59 3.92 -1.93 -23.98
N ALA A 60 2.61 -2.03 -24.22
CA ALA A 60 1.58 -1.48 -23.34
C ALA A 60 1.62 -2.09 -21.92
N ARG A 61 1.90 -3.40 -21.81
CA ARG A 61 2.16 -4.07 -20.51
C ARG A 61 3.40 -3.50 -19.83
N GLY A 62 4.49 -3.32 -20.58
CA GLY A 62 5.74 -2.75 -20.05
C GLY A 62 5.57 -1.33 -19.50
N GLU A 63 4.83 -0.48 -20.21
CA GLU A 63 4.50 0.87 -19.74
C GLU A 63 3.61 0.84 -18.49
N THR A 64 2.59 -0.01 -18.48
CA THR A 64 1.71 -0.18 -17.32
C THR A 64 2.50 -0.63 -16.08
N GLU A 65 3.41 -1.59 -16.24
CA GLU A 65 4.28 -2.03 -15.16
C GLU A 65 5.20 -0.92 -14.65
N ALA A 66 5.75 -0.11 -15.56
CA ALA A 66 6.58 1.04 -15.17
C ALA A 66 5.78 2.05 -14.34
N TRP A 67 4.54 2.33 -14.73
CA TRP A 67 3.63 3.19 -13.98
C TRP A 67 3.23 2.60 -12.62
N VAL A 68 2.93 1.31 -12.55
CA VAL A 68 2.65 0.62 -11.28
C VAL A 68 3.86 0.69 -10.36
N ARG A 69 5.07 0.42 -10.88
CA ARG A 69 6.32 0.52 -10.09
C ARG A 69 6.56 1.94 -9.59
N ALA A 70 6.42 2.95 -10.46
CA ALA A 70 6.59 4.35 -10.08
C ALA A 70 5.58 4.79 -9.02
N THR A 71 4.32 4.38 -9.17
CA THR A 71 3.26 4.77 -8.23
C THR A 71 3.36 4.01 -6.91
N ALA A 72 3.73 2.73 -6.93
CA ALA A 72 4.03 1.96 -5.72
C ALA A 72 5.24 2.57 -4.97
N ALA A 73 6.28 3.00 -5.70
CA ALA A 73 7.43 3.69 -5.09
C ALA A 73 7.01 5.02 -4.46
N LEU A 74 6.19 5.80 -5.14
CA LEU A 74 5.64 7.05 -4.60
C LEU A 74 4.76 6.79 -3.38
N ALA A 75 3.81 5.86 -3.47
CA ALA A 75 2.95 5.48 -2.35
C ALA A 75 3.78 5.02 -1.15
N ASN A 76 4.81 4.20 -1.36
CA ASN A 76 5.71 3.77 -0.29
C ASN A 76 6.51 4.94 0.30
N ALA A 77 7.01 5.86 -0.50
CA ALA A 77 7.70 7.06 0.00
C ALA A 77 6.77 7.96 0.83
N LEU A 78 5.51 8.08 0.44
CA LEU A 78 4.52 8.90 1.12
C LEU A 78 3.94 8.22 2.38
N LEU A 79 3.72 6.90 2.31
CA LEU A 79 3.08 6.11 3.35
C LEU A 79 4.07 5.60 4.40
N LEU A 80 5.29 5.21 4.02
CA LEU A 80 6.28 4.57 4.92
C LEU A 80 7.52 5.43 5.19
N ASN A 81 7.34 6.76 5.30
CA ASN A 81 8.43 7.62 5.76
C ASN A 81 8.58 7.59 7.29
N PRO A 82 9.77 7.91 7.83
CA PRO A 82 10.02 7.86 9.28
C PRO A 82 9.04 8.69 10.12
N GLY A 83 8.61 9.85 9.61
CA GLY A 83 7.61 10.69 10.29
C GLY A 83 6.23 10.04 10.38
N GLN A 84 5.81 9.30 9.34
CA GLN A 84 4.59 8.50 9.38
C GLN A 84 4.75 7.27 10.28
N ASN A 85 5.92 6.63 10.31
CA ASN A 85 6.18 5.49 11.17
C ASN A 85 6.03 5.82 12.66
N ALA A 86 6.50 7.00 13.10
CA ALA A 86 6.26 7.48 14.45
C ALA A 86 4.75 7.70 14.72
N GLY A 87 4.03 8.25 13.75
CA GLY A 87 2.57 8.38 13.80
C GLY A 87 1.85 7.03 13.89
N TYR A 88 2.23 6.04 13.08
CA TYR A 88 1.67 4.70 13.13
C TYR A 88 1.96 4.00 14.44
N ALA A 89 3.18 4.12 14.98
CA ALA A 89 3.51 3.59 16.30
C ALA A 89 2.65 4.21 17.40
N ALA A 90 2.42 5.53 17.35
CA ALA A 90 1.53 6.21 18.29
C ALA A 90 0.07 5.73 18.17
N THR A 91 -0.43 5.58 16.94
CA THR A 91 -1.77 5.06 16.67
C THR A 91 -1.92 3.63 17.17
N ALA A 92 -0.96 2.74 16.87
CA ALA A 92 -0.97 1.36 17.33
C ALA A 92 -0.96 1.28 18.87
N LYS A 93 -0.14 2.10 19.54
CA LYS A 93 -0.16 2.22 21.02
C LYS A 93 -1.53 2.69 21.52
N SER A 94 -2.16 3.66 20.86
CA SER A 94 -3.48 4.17 21.24
C SER A 94 -4.57 3.10 21.11
N VAL A 95 -4.58 2.36 20.00
CA VAL A 95 -5.53 1.26 19.77
C VAL A 95 -5.34 0.16 20.79
N LEU A 96 -4.08 -0.24 21.06
CA LEU A 96 -3.78 -1.26 22.06
C LEU A 96 -4.19 -0.82 23.48
N ARG A 97 -3.95 0.44 23.84
CA ARG A 97 -4.43 1.03 25.10
C ARG A 97 -5.95 1.00 25.21
N SER A 98 -6.65 1.43 24.16
CA SER A 98 -8.12 1.38 24.08
C SER A 98 -8.62 -0.04 24.34
N ALA A 99 -8.07 -1.02 23.60
CA ALA A 99 -8.44 -2.42 23.71
C ALA A 99 -8.28 -2.94 25.15
N LEU A 100 -7.11 -2.73 25.75
CA LEU A 100 -6.80 -3.22 27.09
C LEU A 100 -7.63 -2.53 28.18
N SER A 101 -7.92 -1.23 28.02
CA SER A 101 -8.76 -0.49 28.97
C SER A 101 -10.23 -0.94 28.98
N SER A 102 -10.70 -1.55 27.89
CA SER A 102 -12.08 -2.05 27.80
C SER A 102 -12.31 -3.36 28.57
N ILE A 103 -11.24 -3.99 29.05
CA ILE A 103 -11.28 -5.31 29.68
C ILE A 103 -11.45 -5.14 31.19
N GLY A 104 -12.58 -5.62 31.74
CA GLY A 104 -12.93 -5.39 33.14
C GLY A 104 -11.97 -5.97 34.19
N PHE A 105 -11.19 -7.00 33.85
CA PHE A 105 -10.18 -7.56 34.75
C PHE A 105 -8.80 -6.91 34.62
N VAL A 106 -8.59 -6.00 33.67
CA VAL A 106 -7.33 -5.24 33.56
C VAL A 106 -7.40 -4.10 34.57
N THR A 107 -6.46 -4.07 35.51
CA THR A 107 -6.41 -3.09 36.60
C THR A 107 -5.38 -1.99 36.35
N GLY A 108 -4.39 -2.24 35.50
CA GLY A 108 -3.36 -1.25 35.18
C GLY A 108 -2.56 -1.59 33.93
N LEU A 109 -2.02 -0.55 33.28
CA LEU A 109 -1.10 -0.65 32.17
C LEU A 109 0.27 -0.08 32.59
N ARG A 110 1.28 -0.95 32.73
CA ARG A 110 2.63 -0.53 33.13
C ARG A 110 3.41 0.10 31.99
N TYR A 111 3.35 -0.52 30.82
CA TYR A 111 3.93 0.03 29.61
C TYR A 111 3.19 -0.46 28.38
N CYS A 112 3.29 0.32 27.30
CA CYS A 112 2.82 -0.04 25.97
C CYS A 112 3.80 0.55 24.96
N ASP A 113 4.35 -0.31 24.13
CA ASP A 113 5.34 0.03 23.13
C ASP A 113 5.02 -0.62 21.79
N CYS A 114 5.56 -0.04 20.73
CA CYS A 114 5.37 -0.52 19.37
C CYS A 114 6.63 -0.21 18.57
N SER A 115 7.22 -1.24 18.00
CA SER A 115 8.35 -1.15 17.09
C SER A 115 7.82 -1.06 15.67
N PHE A 116 8.08 0.06 14.98
CA PHE A 116 7.73 0.24 13.58
C PHE A 116 9.02 0.44 12.75
N PRO A 117 9.77 -0.63 12.46
CA PRO A 117 11.01 -0.51 11.72
C PRO A 117 10.73 -0.09 10.27
N ALA A 118 11.36 0.99 9.83
CA ALA A 118 11.40 1.35 8.42
C ALA A 118 12.31 0.35 7.71
N SER A 119 11.73 -0.59 6.94
CA SER A 119 12.50 -1.57 6.19
C SER A 119 11.91 -1.77 4.81
N ASP A 120 12.76 -2.00 3.83
CA ASP A 120 12.34 -2.35 2.48
C ASP A 120 11.60 -3.69 2.45
N ALA A 121 11.95 -4.61 3.36
CA ALA A 121 11.28 -5.90 3.51
C ALA A 121 9.88 -5.79 4.12
N SER A 122 9.51 -4.63 4.69
CA SER A 122 8.19 -4.39 5.30
C SER A 122 7.29 -3.48 4.45
N LYS A 123 7.65 -3.23 3.19
CA LYS A 123 6.82 -2.44 2.25
C LYS A 123 5.52 -3.18 1.90
N PRO A 124 4.37 -2.49 1.83
CA PRO A 124 3.17 -3.07 1.27
C PRO A 124 3.35 -3.34 -0.21
N GLU A 125 2.80 -4.45 -0.66
CA GLU A 125 2.56 -4.72 -2.06
C GLU A 125 1.28 -3.99 -2.47
N ILE A 126 1.37 -3.17 -3.52
CA ILE A 126 0.27 -2.33 -4.00
C ILE A 126 0.12 -2.55 -5.51
N VAL A 127 -1.10 -2.89 -5.95
CA VAL A 127 -1.42 -3.16 -7.36
C VAL A 127 -2.56 -2.24 -7.80
N LEU A 128 -2.33 -1.46 -8.85
CA LEU A 128 -3.35 -0.61 -9.44
C LEU A 128 -4.47 -1.48 -10.05
N ARG A 129 -5.72 -1.23 -9.65
CA ARG A 129 -6.90 -1.90 -10.22
C ARG A 129 -7.67 -1.01 -11.15
N ARG A 130 -7.85 0.24 -10.76
CA ARG A 130 -8.59 1.22 -11.53
C ARG A 130 -7.95 2.58 -11.34
N TRP A 131 -7.73 3.27 -12.45
CA TRP A 131 -7.33 4.66 -12.46
C TRP A 131 -8.35 5.43 -13.30
N SER A 132 -9.00 6.42 -12.70
CA SER A 132 -9.76 7.41 -13.45
C SER A 132 -9.06 8.77 -13.41
N SER A 133 -8.50 9.13 -12.25
CA SER A 133 -7.96 10.45 -11.96
C SER A 133 -7.10 10.43 -10.69
N LEU A 134 -6.49 11.57 -10.35
CA LEU A 134 -5.77 11.73 -9.07
C LEU A 134 -6.71 11.72 -7.85
N ASP A 135 -7.97 12.07 -8.04
CA ASP A 135 -8.98 12.08 -7.00
C ASP A 135 -9.74 10.74 -6.87
N ASP A 136 -9.63 9.86 -7.86
CA ASP A 136 -10.24 8.54 -7.84
C ASP A 136 -9.33 7.47 -8.48
N SER A 137 -8.66 6.74 -7.59
CA SER A 137 -7.85 5.58 -7.94
C SER A 137 -8.05 4.45 -6.94
N GLU A 138 -8.18 3.22 -7.43
CA GLU A 138 -8.41 2.01 -6.63
C GLU A 138 -7.24 1.03 -6.75
N TRP A 139 -6.81 0.52 -5.61
CA TRP A 139 -5.60 -0.27 -5.46
C TRP A 139 -5.86 -1.47 -4.56
N ASP A 140 -5.38 -2.64 -4.95
CA ASP A 140 -5.29 -3.77 -4.03
C ASP A 140 -4.01 -3.62 -3.21
N VAL A 141 -4.11 -3.80 -1.89
CA VAL A 141 -3.00 -3.72 -0.94
C VAL A 141 -2.87 -5.03 -0.19
N SER A 142 -1.64 -5.51 -0.08
CA SER A 142 -1.24 -6.62 0.78
C SER A 142 -0.03 -6.18 1.60
N TRP A 143 -0.13 -6.28 2.92
CA TRP A 143 0.90 -5.77 3.81
C TRP A 143 1.14 -6.71 4.99
N THR A 144 2.38 -7.20 5.09
CA THR A 144 2.87 -8.05 6.19
C THR A 144 4.09 -7.41 6.85
N PRO A 145 3.89 -6.30 7.57
CA PRO A 145 4.97 -5.59 8.24
C PRO A 145 5.64 -6.43 9.34
N ILE A 146 6.94 -6.23 9.51
CA ILE A 146 7.76 -6.86 10.57
C ILE A 146 7.66 -6.14 11.93
N TRP A 147 6.67 -5.27 12.11
CA TRP A 147 6.43 -4.57 13.37
C TRP A 147 5.96 -5.50 14.48
N THR A 148 6.21 -5.07 15.72
CA THR A 148 5.72 -5.73 16.92
C THR A 148 5.11 -4.69 17.84
N ALA A 149 4.07 -5.08 18.58
CA ALA A 149 3.53 -4.27 19.67
C ALA A 149 3.60 -5.06 20.97
N GLU A 150 3.98 -4.40 22.05
CA GLU A 150 4.16 -5.03 23.35
C GLU A 150 3.46 -4.19 24.42
N ALA A 151 2.78 -4.84 25.35
CA ALA A 151 2.14 -4.18 26.48
C ALA A 151 2.27 -5.03 27.74
N CYS A 152 2.63 -4.41 28.85
CA CYS A 152 2.60 -5.07 30.15
C CYS A 152 1.41 -4.55 30.94
N VAL A 153 0.53 -5.47 31.31
CA VAL A 153 -0.69 -5.18 32.05
C VAL A 153 -0.72 -5.92 33.38
N ASP A 154 -1.27 -5.23 34.38
CA ASP A 154 -1.73 -5.82 35.61
C ASP A 154 -3.21 -6.14 35.47
N GLY A 155 -3.62 -7.30 35.98
CA GLY A 155 -5.02 -7.69 36.02
C GLY A 155 -5.36 -8.46 37.28
N SER A 156 -6.66 -8.57 37.55
CA SER A 156 -7.20 -9.32 38.68
C SER A 156 -8.52 -9.97 38.32
N ARG A 157 -8.59 -11.29 38.48
CA ARG A 157 -9.83 -12.08 38.31
C ARG A 157 -9.80 -13.26 39.28
N GLY A 158 -10.09 -12.98 40.55
CA GLY A 158 -9.90 -13.91 41.67
C GLY A 158 -8.44 -14.01 42.13
N ILE A 159 -7.47 -13.95 41.21
CA ILE A 159 -6.04 -13.88 41.49
C ILE A 159 -5.46 -12.69 40.71
N SER A 160 -4.54 -11.95 41.34
CA SER A 160 -3.79 -10.88 40.70
C SER A 160 -2.65 -11.44 39.85
N PHE A 161 -2.47 -10.89 38.65
CA PHE A 161 -1.43 -11.31 37.72
C PHE A 161 -0.82 -10.12 37.01
N THR A 162 0.41 -10.30 36.54
CA THR A 162 1.06 -9.38 35.60
C THR A 162 1.43 -10.17 34.35
N THR A 163 1.02 -9.68 33.19
CA THR A 163 1.31 -10.32 31.90
C THR A 163 1.84 -9.34 30.88
N LEU A 164 2.84 -9.81 30.15
CA LEU A 164 3.35 -9.21 28.94
C LEU A 164 2.58 -9.75 27.73
N LEU A 165 1.79 -8.90 27.10
CA LEU A 165 1.20 -9.15 25.79
C LEU A 165 2.18 -8.75 24.70
N LYS A 166 2.26 -9.59 23.67
CA LYS A 166 3.04 -9.35 22.46
C LYS A 166 2.18 -9.62 21.24
N VAL A 167 2.07 -8.64 20.37
CA VAL A 167 1.34 -8.71 19.10
C VAL A 167 2.36 -8.84 17.97
N THR A 168 2.23 -9.90 17.18
CA THR A 168 3.14 -10.28 16.08
C THR A 168 2.36 -10.74 14.86
N ASN A 169 3.07 -11.08 13.78
CA ASN A 169 2.50 -11.67 12.55
C ASN A 169 1.30 -10.88 12.02
N ILE A 170 1.44 -9.55 12.04
CA ILE A 170 0.38 -8.66 11.61
C ILE A 170 0.33 -8.69 10.08
N ALA A 171 -0.86 -8.94 9.54
CA ALA A 171 -1.14 -8.94 8.12
C ALA A 171 -2.41 -8.16 7.83
N LEU A 172 -2.37 -7.34 6.79
CA LEU A 172 -3.49 -6.52 6.33
C LEU A 172 -3.63 -6.69 4.83
N ARG A 173 -4.84 -7.03 4.36
CA ARG A 173 -5.15 -7.15 2.94
C ARG A 173 -6.50 -6.53 2.63
N GLY A 174 -6.59 -5.75 1.57
CA GLY A 174 -7.86 -5.15 1.15
C GLY A 174 -7.70 -4.26 -0.07
N ARG A 175 -8.82 -3.70 -0.53
CA ARG A 175 -8.83 -2.72 -1.61
C ARG A 175 -8.99 -1.32 -1.04
N ILE A 176 -8.10 -0.42 -1.41
CA ILE A 176 -8.12 0.99 -1.03
C ILE A 176 -8.49 1.88 -2.20
N ARG A 177 -9.16 2.97 -1.89
CA ARG A 177 -9.28 4.17 -2.72
C ARG A 177 -8.30 5.21 -2.21
N LEU A 178 -7.54 5.79 -3.13
CA LEU A 178 -6.66 6.91 -2.90
C LEU A 178 -7.23 8.15 -3.58
N THR A 179 -7.35 9.22 -2.81
CA THR A 179 -7.83 10.53 -3.30
C THR A 179 -6.83 11.60 -2.89
N PHE A 180 -6.16 12.19 -3.88
CA PHE A 180 -5.30 13.35 -3.67
C PHE A 180 -6.15 14.62 -3.57
N ALA A 181 -5.77 15.52 -2.67
CA ALA A 181 -6.32 16.88 -2.69
C ALA A 181 -5.85 17.62 -3.95
N ALA A 182 -6.70 18.51 -4.49
CA ALA A 182 -6.38 19.26 -5.71
C ALA A 182 -5.11 20.12 -5.59
N ASP A 183 -4.75 20.53 -4.38
CA ASP A 183 -3.52 21.28 -4.07
C ASP A 183 -2.30 20.38 -3.82
N GLY A 184 -2.45 19.05 -3.87
CA GLY A 184 -1.41 18.08 -3.58
C GLY A 184 -0.97 18.04 -2.11
N SER A 185 -1.63 18.78 -1.20
CA SER A 185 -1.19 18.91 0.19
C SER A 185 -1.53 17.69 1.03
N GLN A 186 -2.43 16.84 0.55
CA GLN A 186 -3.00 15.74 1.32
C GLN A 186 -3.33 14.54 0.44
N LEU A 187 -3.18 13.37 1.04
CA LEU A 187 -3.63 12.10 0.51
C LEU A 187 -4.67 11.52 1.47
N LYS A 188 -5.86 11.19 0.94
CA LYS A 188 -6.87 10.43 1.68
C LYS A 188 -6.80 8.97 1.28
N VAL A 189 -6.83 8.10 2.27
CA VAL A 189 -6.79 6.63 2.11
C VAL A 189 -8.04 6.06 2.74
N SER A 190 -8.82 5.31 1.97
CA SER A 190 -10.02 4.61 2.45
C SER A 190 -10.05 3.20 1.90
N PHE A 191 -10.24 2.20 2.73
CA PHE A 191 -10.67 0.88 2.27
C PHE A 191 -12.10 0.96 1.73
N LEU A 192 -12.36 0.25 0.64
CA LEU A 192 -13.71 0.16 0.06
C LEU A 192 -14.63 -0.74 0.91
N GLU A 193 -14.03 -1.75 1.56
CA GLU A 193 -14.69 -2.72 2.43
C GLU A 193 -13.77 -3.02 3.63
N THR A 194 -14.30 -3.62 4.70
CA THR A 194 -13.49 -4.02 5.85
C THR A 194 -12.31 -4.91 5.40
N PRO A 195 -11.06 -4.50 5.63
CA PRO A 195 -9.91 -5.26 5.18
C PRO A 195 -9.76 -6.55 6.00
N ALA A 196 -9.20 -7.57 5.38
CA ALA A 196 -8.76 -8.77 6.08
C ALA A 196 -7.56 -8.42 6.96
N PHE A 197 -7.80 -8.25 8.26
CA PHE A 197 -6.79 -8.01 9.27
C PHE A 197 -6.52 -9.28 10.08
N ARG A 198 -5.25 -9.62 10.27
CA ARG A 198 -4.80 -10.74 11.10
C ARG A 198 -3.62 -10.31 11.96
N CYS A 199 -3.55 -10.84 13.17
CA CYS A 199 -2.38 -10.76 14.02
C CYS A 199 -2.39 -11.90 15.04
N ASP A 200 -1.22 -12.25 15.53
CA ASP A 200 -1.05 -13.18 16.63
C ASP A 200 -0.84 -12.40 17.93
N VAL A 201 -1.48 -12.85 19.00
CA VAL A 201 -1.33 -12.25 20.34
C VAL A 201 -0.82 -13.33 21.29
N ALA A 202 0.43 -13.20 21.70
CA ALA A 202 1.06 -14.04 22.71
C ALA A 202 1.01 -13.36 24.08
N CYS A 203 0.75 -14.14 25.13
CA CYS A 203 0.76 -13.66 26.51
C CYS A 203 1.84 -14.40 27.30
N HIS A 204 2.77 -13.67 27.89
CA HIS A 204 3.80 -14.19 28.78
C HIS A 204 3.53 -13.70 30.19
N VAL A 205 3.59 -14.59 31.19
CA VAL A 205 3.29 -14.23 32.58
C VAL A 205 4.58 -13.92 33.31
N THR A 206 4.68 -12.72 33.88
CA THR A 206 5.86 -12.30 34.66
C THR A 206 5.68 -12.56 36.15
N LEU A 207 4.44 -12.59 36.65
CA LEU A 207 4.10 -12.92 38.03
C LEU A 207 2.72 -13.58 38.10
N GLY A 208 2.65 -14.79 38.67
CA GLY A 208 1.42 -15.59 38.80
C GLY A 208 1.24 -16.63 37.69
N GLN A 209 0.07 -17.29 37.67
CA GLN A 209 -0.41 -18.08 36.54
C GLN A 209 -1.63 -17.38 35.96
N VAL A 210 -1.60 -17.05 34.66
CA VAL A 210 -2.76 -16.55 33.94
C VAL A 210 -3.49 -17.74 33.34
N PRO A 211 -4.75 -18.01 33.72
CA PRO A 211 -5.54 -19.07 33.10
C PRO A 211 -5.61 -18.90 31.58
N LEU A 212 -5.52 -20.01 30.82
CA LEU A 212 -5.68 -20.03 29.36
C LEU A 212 -6.90 -19.23 28.84
N PRO A 213 -8.08 -19.23 29.52
CA PRO A 213 -9.21 -18.40 29.11
C PRO A 213 -8.91 -16.90 29.04
N ILE A 214 -8.08 -16.37 29.96
CA ILE A 214 -7.72 -14.95 30.00
C ILE A 214 -6.84 -14.57 28.80
N GLN A 215 -5.92 -15.45 28.41
CA GLN A 215 -5.05 -15.23 27.25
C GLN A 215 -5.85 -15.16 25.95
N ALA A 216 -6.79 -16.10 25.77
CA ALA A 216 -7.68 -16.11 24.61
C ALA A 216 -8.60 -14.88 24.55
N GLU A 217 -9.11 -14.43 25.71
CA GLU A 217 -9.94 -13.24 25.82
C GLU A 217 -9.16 -11.97 25.48
N LEU A 218 -7.95 -11.80 26.01
CA LEU A 218 -7.05 -10.69 25.68
C LEU A 218 -6.77 -10.63 24.17
N GLY A 219 -6.38 -11.77 23.58
CA GLY A 219 -6.08 -11.85 22.16
C GLY A 219 -7.28 -11.57 21.25
N ARG A 220 -8.50 -11.95 21.69
CA ARG A 220 -9.73 -11.60 20.98
C ARG A 220 -10.02 -10.09 21.07
N VAL A 221 -9.99 -9.50 22.26
CA VAL A 221 -10.32 -8.08 22.45
C VAL A 221 -9.36 -7.17 21.68
N VAL A 222 -8.06 -7.49 21.66
CA VAL A 222 -7.07 -6.72 20.88
C VAL A 222 -7.37 -6.77 19.39
N ARG A 223 -7.73 -7.95 18.84
CA ARG A 223 -8.09 -8.11 17.42
C ARG A 223 -9.40 -7.41 17.08
N ASP A 224 -10.41 -7.56 17.93
CA ASP A 224 -11.73 -6.95 17.75
C ASP A 224 -11.60 -5.42 17.76
N GLU A 225 -10.84 -4.85 18.68
CA GLU A 225 -10.65 -3.40 18.75
C GLU A 225 -9.83 -2.86 17.59
N ALA A 226 -8.80 -3.59 17.14
CA ALA A 226 -8.04 -3.21 15.94
C ALA A 226 -8.93 -3.20 14.69
N THR A 227 -9.78 -4.22 14.53
CA THR A 227 -10.73 -4.31 13.41
C THR A 227 -11.76 -3.19 13.49
N ARG A 228 -12.35 -2.94 14.67
CA ARG A 228 -13.29 -1.82 14.89
C ARG A 228 -12.64 -0.46 14.65
N TRP A 229 -11.36 -0.30 14.97
CA TRP A 229 -10.64 0.93 14.69
C TRP A 229 -10.46 1.13 13.17
N LEU A 230 -10.10 0.08 12.44
CA LEU A 230 -10.00 0.10 10.98
C LEU A 230 -11.35 0.49 10.36
N ASP A 231 -12.45 -0.15 10.78
CA ASP A 231 -13.79 0.14 10.27
C ASP A 231 -14.22 1.59 10.52
N ARG A 232 -13.99 2.09 11.75
CA ARG A 232 -14.38 3.46 12.13
C ARG A 232 -13.52 4.55 11.48
N THR A 233 -12.28 4.25 11.12
CA THR A 233 -11.29 5.27 10.74
C THR A 233 -10.92 5.22 9.27
N MET A 234 -10.88 4.02 8.69
CA MET A 234 -10.27 3.77 7.38
C MET A 234 -11.21 3.11 6.39
N VAL A 235 -12.41 2.64 6.76
CA VAL A 235 -13.36 2.05 5.81
C VAL A 235 -14.40 3.08 5.37
N ALA A 236 -14.72 3.09 4.07
CA ALA A 236 -15.68 4.01 3.47
C ALA A 236 -17.01 4.03 4.25
N PRO A 237 -17.60 5.22 4.53
CA PRO A 237 -17.24 6.54 3.99
C PRO A 237 -16.10 7.26 4.73
N ASN A 238 -15.48 6.64 5.74
CA ASN A 238 -14.37 7.23 6.48
C ASN A 238 -13.06 7.11 5.69
N ALA A 239 -12.21 8.12 5.79
CA ALA A 239 -10.91 8.11 5.12
C ALA A 239 -9.82 8.66 6.05
N TYR A 240 -8.71 7.93 6.14
CA TYR A 240 -7.52 8.37 6.85
C TYR A 240 -6.80 9.45 6.04
N ARG A 241 -6.51 10.58 6.69
CA ARG A 241 -5.90 11.74 6.05
C ARG A 241 -4.41 11.81 6.36
N ILE A 242 -3.62 11.81 5.30
CA ILE A 242 -2.17 11.93 5.35
C ILE A 242 -1.80 13.32 4.83
N VAL A 243 -1.24 14.15 5.70
CA VAL A 243 -0.80 15.50 5.34
C VAL A 243 0.59 15.43 4.70
N LEU A 244 0.64 15.78 3.42
CA LEU A 244 1.80 15.93 2.54
C LEU A 244 2.27 17.40 2.54
N SER A 245 2.40 18.02 3.72
CA SER A 245 3.01 19.35 3.79
C SER A 245 4.48 19.27 3.32
N LYS A 246 5.04 20.38 2.80
CA LYS A 246 6.48 20.55 2.58
C LYS A 246 7.20 20.34 3.92
N ARG A 247 7.53 19.09 4.24
CA ARG A 247 8.11 18.75 5.55
C ARG A 247 9.53 19.26 5.61
N LYS A 248 9.89 19.83 6.76
CA LYS A 248 11.29 20.01 7.14
C LYS A 248 11.99 18.64 7.02
N PRO A 249 13.24 18.59 6.52
CA PRO A 249 14.02 17.36 6.56
C PRO A 249 14.02 16.81 8.00
N LEU A 250 13.83 15.50 8.13
CA LEU A 250 13.95 14.80 9.41
C LEU A 250 15.32 15.13 10.03
N SER A 251 15.36 15.44 11.32
CA SER A 251 16.64 15.60 12.00
C SER A 251 17.29 14.23 12.22
N ASP A 252 18.62 14.19 12.29
CA ASP A 252 19.36 12.96 12.58
C ASP A 252 18.91 12.34 13.92
N ASP A 253 18.46 13.16 14.87
CA ASP A 253 17.88 12.70 16.15
C ASP A 253 16.58 11.90 15.98
N ASP A 254 15.71 12.27 15.03
CA ASP A 254 14.46 11.52 14.77
C ASP A 254 14.78 10.15 14.15
N LEU A 255 15.76 10.12 13.24
CA LEU A 255 16.24 8.90 12.62
C LEU A 255 16.91 7.98 13.67
N ALA A 256 17.77 8.53 14.52
CA ALA A 256 18.43 7.80 15.60
C ALA A 256 17.42 7.22 16.59
N ARG A 257 16.37 7.97 16.97
CA ARG A 257 15.29 7.48 17.83
C ARG A 257 14.51 6.34 17.18
N ALA A 258 14.20 6.44 15.89
CA ALA A 258 13.48 5.38 15.17
C ALA A 258 14.34 4.11 15.02
N MET A 259 15.64 4.27 14.74
CA MET A 259 16.58 3.15 14.64
C MET A 259 16.80 2.47 16.00
N GLU A 260 16.92 3.23 17.08
CA GLU A 260 17.09 2.67 18.43
C GLU A 260 15.82 1.92 18.88
N ALA A 261 14.63 2.48 18.61
CA ALA A 261 13.37 1.77 18.87
C ALA A 261 13.26 0.46 18.07
N ALA A 262 13.70 0.46 16.81
CA ALA A 262 13.75 -0.74 15.98
C ALA A 262 14.74 -1.78 16.51
N LYS A 263 15.93 -1.35 16.95
CA LYS A 263 16.96 -2.21 17.55
C LYS A 263 16.46 -2.85 18.85
N ILE A 264 15.89 -2.05 19.76
CA ILE A 264 15.28 -2.54 21.00
C ILE A 264 14.16 -3.53 20.69
N GLY A 265 13.31 -3.23 19.70
CA GLY A 265 12.24 -4.12 19.27
C GLY A 265 12.76 -5.45 18.71
N ALA A 266 13.84 -5.43 17.93
CA ALA A 266 14.48 -6.63 17.38
C ALA A 266 15.17 -7.47 18.48
N GLU A 267 15.93 -6.85 19.39
CA GLU A 267 16.56 -7.53 20.51
C GLU A 267 15.53 -8.17 21.46
N ARG A 268 14.42 -7.46 21.72
CA ARG A 268 13.27 -7.99 22.50
C ARG A 268 12.51 -9.08 21.74
N ALA A 269 12.44 -8.99 20.41
CA ALA A 269 11.84 -10.04 19.60
C ALA A 269 12.60 -11.37 19.73
N VAL A 270 13.93 -11.30 19.73
CA VAL A 270 14.84 -12.43 19.94
C VAL A 270 14.80 -12.94 21.39
N LEU A 271 14.82 -12.04 22.38
CA LEU A 271 14.75 -12.40 23.81
C LEU A 271 13.38 -12.97 24.23
N GLY A 272 12.29 -12.62 23.53
CA GLY A 272 10.99 -13.28 23.71
C GLY A 272 10.99 -14.78 23.40
N SER A 273 12.01 -15.29 22.69
CA SER A 273 12.26 -16.73 22.51
C SER A 273 13.15 -17.35 23.59
N ARG A 274 13.80 -16.52 24.42
CA ARG A 274 14.78 -16.89 25.45
C ARG A 274 14.72 -15.94 26.65
N PHE A 275 13.64 -15.96 27.43
CA PHE A 275 13.73 -15.49 28.81
C PHE A 275 13.77 -16.71 29.74
N PRO A 276 14.88 -16.94 30.46
CA PRO A 276 14.85 -17.83 31.60
C PRO A 276 13.98 -17.17 32.67
N SER A 277 13.13 -17.97 33.30
CA SER A 277 12.44 -17.65 34.53
C SER A 277 13.46 -17.26 35.60
N SER A 278 13.79 -15.98 35.69
CA SER A 278 14.61 -15.44 36.78
C SER A 278 13.81 -14.35 37.49
N PRO A 279 13.73 -14.38 38.82
CA PRO A 279 12.90 -13.46 39.58
C PRO A 279 13.51 -12.07 39.52
N LEU A 280 12.64 -11.06 39.45
CA LEU A 280 13.02 -9.65 39.59
C LEU A 280 13.89 -9.47 40.85
N PRO A 281 14.90 -8.58 40.83
CA PRO A 281 15.70 -8.27 42.01
C PRO A 281 14.78 -7.74 43.11
N ASP A 282 14.78 -8.45 44.24
CA ASP A 282 14.05 -8.10 45.44
C ASP A 282 14.54 -6.73 45.93
N LYS A 283 13.70 -5.70 45.81
CA LYS A 283 13.94 -4.42 46.49
C LYS A 283 13.54 -4.56 47.96
N ARG A 284 14.24 -5.43 48.69
CA ARG A 284 14.37 -5.34 50.14
C ARG A 284 15.80 -4.92 50.42
N GLY A 285 15.95 -3.62 50.73
CA GLY A 285 17.20 -3.13 51.32
C GLY A 285 17.48 -3.85 52.64
N PRO A 286 18.73 -3.77 53.14
CA PRO A 286 19.12 -4.43 54.38
C PRO A 286 18.49 -3.69 55.57
N GLY A 287 17.36 -4.19 56.07
CA GLY A 287 16.79 -3.82 57.35
C GLY A 287 17.21 -4.84 58.41
N LYS A 288 17.83 -4.34 59.49
CA LYS A 288 18.46 -5.11 60.57
C LYS A 288 17.45 -5.88 61.45
N LEU A 289 17.95 -7.02 61.92
CA LEU A 289 17.51 -7.95 62.97
C LEU A 289 16.26 -8.79 62.66
#